data_AF-A0A519Y8K8-F1
#
_entry.id   AF-A0A519Y8K8-F1
#
_cell.length_a   1.000
_cell.length_b   1.000
_cell.length_c   1.000
_cell.angle_alpha   90.00
_cell.angle_beta   90.00
_cell.angle_gamma   90.00
#
_symmetry.space_group_name_H-M   'P 1'
#
loop_
_entity.id
_entity.type
_entity.pdbx_description
1 polymer ?
#
loop_
_entity_poly.entity_id
_entity_poly.type
_entity_poly.pdbx_seq_one_letter_code
_entity_poly.pdbx_strand_id
1 'polypeptide(L)' 'SFTFPDSAPKISFGKVTERDGIKTMPISVHIHHGLADGYHIGQFVEKFQALMNES' A
#
# COMPACT_ATOMS: atom_id res chain seq x y z
N SER A 1 -13.49 28.84 5.80
CA SER A 1 -12.33 28.08 5.28
C SER A 1 -12.75 26.65 5.04
N PHE A 2 -12.67 26.18 3.79
CA PHE A 2 -12.97 24.80 3.45
C PHE A 2 -11.84 23.91 3.96
N THR A 3 -12.07 23.28 5.12
CA THR A 3 -11.19 22.26 5.70
C THR A 3 -11.29 21.02 4.83
N PHE A 4 -10.39 20.84 3.86
CA PHE A 4 -10.27 19.57 3.15
C PHE A 4 -9.98 18.47 4.19
N PRO A 5 -10.86 17.49 4.42
CA PRO A 5 -10.51 16.36 5.25
C PRO A 5 -9.35 15.64 4.55
N ASP A 6 -8.26 15.41 5.27
CA ASP A 6 -7.05 14.67 4.85
C ASP A 6 -7.45 13.22 4.47
N SER A 7 -8.06 13.10 3.28
CA SER A 7 -8.72 11.90 2.75
C SER A 7 -7.84 11.13 1.78
N ALA A 8 -6.65 11.66 1.50
CA ALA A 8 -5.72 11.05 0.58
C ALA A 8 -4.97 9.90 1.30
N PRO A 9 -5.04 8.65 0.81
CA PRO A 9 -4.25 7.57 1.38
C PRO A 9 -2.76 7.88 1.19
N LYS A 10 -2.00 7.87 2.29
CA LYS A 10 -0.55 8.07 2.27
C LYS A 10 0.12 6.70 2.22
N ILE A 11 0.72 6.37 1.08
CA ILE A 11 1.41 5.11 0.84
C ILE A 11 2.92 5.38 0.75
N SER A 12 3.70 4.69 1.58
CA SER A 12 5.16 4.77 1.60
C SER A 12 5.75 3.39 1.33
N PHE A 13 6.68 3.33 0.38
CA PHE A 13 7.41 2.12 0.03
C PHE A 13 8.82 2.21 0.61
N GLY A 14 9.24 1.18 1.32
CA GLY A 14 10.62 1.08 1.79
C GLY A 14 11.52 0.40 0.76
N LYS A 15 12.80 0.26 1.11
CA LYS A 15 13.81 -0.36 0.26
C LYS A 15 13.47 -1.82 -0.01
N VAL A 16 13.60 -2.23 -1.28
CA VAL A 16 13.56 -3.65 -1.66
C VAL A 16 14.79 -4.35 -1.08
N THR A 17 14.57 -5.40 -0.31
CA THR A 17 15.61 -6.25 0.26
C THR A 17 15.50 -7.65 -0.31
N GLU A 18 16.61 -8.20 -0.76
CA GLU A 18 16.69 -9.59 -1.22
C GLU A 18 17.22 -10.47 -0.09
N ARG A 19 16.51 -11.56 0.19
CA ARG A 19 16.94 -12.57 1.15
C ARG A 19 16.58 -13.94 0.60
N ASP A 20 17.56 -14.84 0.54
CA ASP A 20 17.38 -16.23 0.09
C ASP A 20 16.75 -16.32 -1.33
N GLY A 21 17.09 -15.39 -2.22
CA GLY A 21 16.53 -15.27 -3.57
C GLY A 21 15.12 -14.65 -3.64
N ILE A 22 14.54 -14.28 -2.50
CA ILE A 22 13.22 -13.65 -2.42
C ILE A 22 13.39 -12.15 -2.22
N LYS A 23 12.86 -11.35 -3.15
CA LYS A 23 12.80 -9.90 -3.03
C LYS A 23 11.56 -9.50 -2.22
N THR A 24 11.77 -8.81 -1.12
CA THR A 24 10.72 -8.31 -0.24
C THR A 24 10.77 -6.79 -0.20
N MET A 25 9.60 -6.15 -0.13
CA MET A 25 9.47 -4.69 -0.05
C MET A 25 8.45 -4.31 1.02
N PRO A 26 8.86 -3.57 2.08
CA PRO A 26 7.92 -3.14 3.09
C PRO A 26 7.06 -1.98 2.54
N ILE A 27 5.75 -2.07 2.78
CA ILE A 27 4.78 -1.05 2.36
C ILE A 27 4.03 -0.56 3.62
N SER A 28 4.00 0.76 3.82
CA SER A 28 3.25 1.38 4.90
C SER A 28 2.11 2.20 4.30
N VAL A 29 0.88 1.90 4.73
CA VAL A 29 -0.34 2.54 4.23
C VAL A 29 -1.03 3.22 5.40
N HIS A 30 -1.12 4.55 5.35
CA HIS A 30 -1.81 5.36 6.35
C HIS A 30 -3.08 5.96 5.76
N ILE A 31 -4.21 5.68 6.41
CA ILE A 31 -5.53 6.14 5.97
C ILE A 31 -6.32 6.55 7.20
N HIS A 32 -7.00 7.69 7.12
CA HIS A 32 -7.96 8.08 8.14
C HIS A 32 -9.21 7.20 8.05
N HIS A 33 -9.55 6.57 9.18
CA HIS A 33 -10.69 5.67 9.34
C HIS A 33 -12.00 6.36 8.89
N GLY A 34 -12.52 5.93 7.74
CA GLY A 34 -13.81 6.39 7.21
C GLY A 34 -13.94 6.38 5.69
N LEU A 35 -12.84 6.39 4.92
CA LEU A 35 -12.93 6.53 3.45
C LEU A 35 -12.33 5.37 2.64
N ALA A 36 -11.41 4.59 3.21
CA ALA A 36 -10.99 3.32 2.65
C ALA A 36 -10.87 2.29 3.78
N ASP A 37 -11.90 1.48 3.96
CA ASP A 37 -11.85 0.31 4.83
C ASP A 37 -10.77 -0.64 4.29
N GLY A 38 -10.06 -1.33 5.19
CA GLY A 38 -8.92 -2.20 4.86
C GLY A 38 -9.18 -3.22 3.75
N TYR A 39 -10.45 -3.47 3.38
CA TYR A 39 -10.86 -4.18 2.18
C TYR A 39 -10.24 -3.64 0.88
N HIS A 40 -10.34 -2.33 0.60
CA HIS A 40 -9.78 -1.76 -0.63
C HIS A 40 -8.25 -1.82 -0.65
N ILE A 41 -7.62 -1.74 0.52
CA ILE A 41 -6.16 -1.90 0.65
C ILE A 41 -5.74 -3.35 0.45
N GLY A 42 -6.52 -4.31 0.94
CA GLY A 42 -6.33 -5.73 0.63
C GLY A 42 -6.34 -5.97 -0.88
N GLN A 43 -7.37 -5.47 -1.58
CA GLN A 43 -7.46 -5.61 -3.04
C GLN A 43 -6.29 -4.93 -3.78
N PHE A 44 -5.86 -3.76 -3.32
CA PHE A 44 -4.68 -3.08 -3.88
C PHE A 44 -3.41 -3.91 -3.70
N VAL A 45 -3.16 -4.42 -2.49
CA VAL A 45 -1.97 -5.22 -2.17
C VAL A 45 -1.96 -6.54 -2.94
N GLU A 46 -3.11 -7.23 -3.04
CA GLU A 46 -3.23 -8.47 -3.80
C GLU A 46 -2.93 -8.25 -5.28
N LYS A 47 -3.53 -7.22 -5.89
CA LYS A 47 -3.31 -6.89 -7.30
C LYS A 47 -1.87 -6.43 -7.56
N PHE A 48 -1.30 -5.65 -6.64
CA PHE A 48 0.09 -5.22 -6.70
C PHE A 48 1.05 -6.42 -6.64
N GLN A 49 0.82 -7.36 -5.72
CA GLN A 49 1.62 -8.58 -5.62
C GLN A 49 1.49 -9.48 -6.86
N ALA A 50 0.29 -9.61 -7.41
CA ALA A 50 0.06 -10.37 -8.65
C ALA A 50 0.87 -9.81 -9.82
N LEU A 51 0.82 -8.49 -10.04
CA LEU A 51 1.60 -7.82 -11.08
C LEU A 51 3.11 -7.97 -10.88
N MET A 52 3.58 -7.94 -9.64
CA MET A 52 4.99 -8.17 -9.31
C MET A 52 5.45 -9.62 -9.58
N ASN A 53 4.55 -10.60 -9.45
CA ASN A 53 4.83 -12.00 -9.75
C ASN A 53 4.82 -12.31 -11.26
N GLU A 54 4.16 -11.47 -12.06
CA GLU A 54 4.15 -11.58 -13.52
C GLU A 54 5.43 -11.01 -14.18
N SER A 55 6.32 -10.36 -13.41
CA SER A 55 7.54 -9.69 -13.90
C SER A 55 8.83 -10.48 -13.66
#